data_AF-A0A833SZ29-F1
#
_entry.id   AF-A0A833SZ29-F1
#
_cell.length_a   1.000
_cell.length_b   1.000
_cell.length_c   1.000
_cell.angle_alpha   90.00
_cell.angle_beta   90.00
_cell.angle_gamma   90.00
#
_symmetry.space_group_name_H-M   'P 1'
#
loop_
_entity.id
_entity.type
_entity.pdbx_description
1 polymer ?
#
loop_
_entity_poly.entity_id
_entity_poly.type
_entity_poly.pdbx_seq_one_letter_code
_entity_poly.pdbx_strand_id
1 'polypeptide(L)'
;MPPERAVARCTQQFPNVDFYGNDITTIYGIQPGECCTRCSQTAGCKAYTFVNSNPGQPACYLKSGTGTRTPSVGAVSGILTGSSTTPTPAPTPTPTPSSPTCTTAPYGTCGSSNGATCCPSGYYCQPWNDTFYQCIQPPAKCSKQLTDKDYYGNDIKTVYVSLPSLCCDTCASTAGCKAYTYINNNPGQPVCYLKSAAGTATTKVGAVSGTLN
;
A
#
# COMPACT_ATOMS: atom_id res chain seq x y z
N MET A 1 19.78 29.66 6.08
CA MET A 1 19.15 28.38 6.49
C MET A 1 18.03 28.11 5.49
N PRO A 2 18.09 27.01 4.70
CA PRO A 2 17.02 26.70 3.74
C PRO A 2 15.73 26.32 4.50
N PRO A 3 14.54 26.66 3.97
CA PRO A 3 13.28 26.31 4.61
C PRO A 3 13.12 24.79 4.63
N GLU A 4 12.85 24.24 5.81
CA GLU A 4 12.52 22.83 6.00
C GLU A 4 11.36 22.46 5.07
N ARG A 5 11.66 21.63 4.07
CA ARG A 5 10.68 20.98 3.21
C ARG A 5 9.70 20.22 4.08
N ALA A 6 8.49 20.73 4.22
CA ALA A 6 7.36 20.01 4.76
C ALA A 6 7.20 18.70 3.97
N VAL A 7 7.65 17.58 4.55
CA VAL A 7 7.38 16.24 4.03
C VAL A 7 5.89 16.03 4.25
N ALA A 8 5.09 16.30 3.23
CA ALA A 8 3.68 15.97 3.28
C ALA A 8 3.54 14.47 3.47
N ARG A 9 2.97 14.11 4.61
CA ARG A 9 2.69 12.72 4.94
C ARG A 9 1.29 12.45 4.45
N CYS A 10 1.18 11.62 3.43
CA CYS A 10 -0.07 10.95 3.11
C CYS A 10 -0.26 9.87 4.17
N THR A 11 -0.61 10.33 5.36
CA THR A 11 -0.78 9.56 6.61
C THR A 11 -1.90 8.54 6.51
N GLN A 12 -2.74 8.64 5.47
CA GLN A 12 -3.87 7.76 5.28
C GLN A 12 -4.06 7.51 3.78
N GLN A 13 -3.74 6.28 3.36
CA GLN A 13 -4.07 5.76 2.04
C GLN A 13 -5.17 4.71 2.17
N PHE A 14 -6.05 4.68 1.18
CA PHE A 14 -7.21 3.83 1.02
C PHE A 14 -6.99 2.99 -0.24
N PRO A 15 -6.41 1.79 -0.10
CA PRO A 15 -6.31 0.86 -1.21
C PRO A 15 -7.70 0.41 -1.64
N ASN A 16 -7.87 0.15 -2.94
CA ASN A 16 -9.13 -0.22 -3.60
C ASN A 16 -10.26 0.81 -3.48
N VAL A 17 -9.92 2.08 -3.28
CA VAL A 17 -10.90 3.17 -3.20
C VAL A 17 -10.49 4.25 -4.19
N ASP A 18 -11.43 4.65 -5.03
CA ASP A 18 -11.38 5.86 -5.83
C ASP A 18 -12.20 6.97 -5.17
N PHE A 19 -11.67 8.19 -5.17
CA PHE A 19 -12.36 9.36 -4.67
C PHE A 19 -13.04 10.08 -5.82
N TYR A 20 -14.22 9.62 -6.25
CA TYR A 20 -14.86 10.17 -7.44
C TYR A 20 -15.14 11.68 -7.32
N GLY A 21 -14.61 12.45 -8.28
CA GLY A 21 -14.77 13.89 -8.43
C GLY A 21 -13.68 14.76 -7.77
N ASN A 22 -13.80 16.08 -7.95
CA ASN A 22 -12.87 17.11 -7.45
C ASN A 22 -11.44 17.02 -8.03
N ASP A 23 -11.28 16.49 -9.23
CA ASP A 23 -9.99 16.40 -9.92
C ASP A 23 -9.44 17.79 -10.27
N ILE A 24 -8.25 18.09 -9.75
CA ILE A 24 -7.48 19.30 -10.06
C ILE A 24 -6.62 19.04 -11.29
N THR A 25 -5.85 17.95 -11.28
CA THR A 25 -4.92 17.61 -12.35
C THR A 25 -4.62 16.11 -12.34
N THR A 26 -4.22 15.58 -13.50
CA THR A 26 -3.87 14.16 -13.66
C THR A 26 -2.45 14.04 -14.16
N ILE A 27 -1.66 13.20 -13.52
CA ILE A 27 -0.26 12.94 -13.86
C ILE A 27 -0.11 11.45 -14.17
N TYR A 28 0.43 11.12 -15.34
CA TYR A 28 0.63 9.74 -15.76
C TYR A 28 2.08 9.29 -15.50
N GLY A 29 2.27 8.00 -15.28
CA GLY A 29 3.59 7.36 -15.15
C GLY A 29 4.27 7.54 -13.79
N ILE A 30 3.60 8.09 -12.78
CA ILE A 30 4.19 8.34 -11.45
C ILE A 30 3.66 7.37 -10.40
N GLN A 31 4.47 7.04 -9.39
CA GLN A 31 4.13 6.09 -8.33
C GLN A 31 3.23 6.73 -7.24
N PRO A 32 2.52 5.95 -6.39
CA PRO A 32 1.64 6.50 -5.36
C PRO A 32 2.38 7.38 -4.32
N GLY A 33 3.65 7.07 -4.03
CA GLY A 33 4.50 7.93 -3.19
C GLY A 33 4.85 9.27 -3.85
N GLU A 34 5.05 9.27 -5.16
CA GLU A 34 5.28 10.49 -5.92
C GLU A 34 3.99 11.30 -6.10
N CYS A 35 2.86 10.61 -6.29
CA CYS A 35 1.52 11.19 -6.34
C CYS A 35 1.19 11.99 -5.07
N CYS A 36 1.50 11.42 -3.90
CA CYS A 36 1.45 12.10 -2.61
C CYS A 36 2.28 13.39 -2.60
N THR A 37 3.52 13.30 -3.10
CA THR A 37 4.45 14.44 -3.16
C THR A 37 3.92 15.54 -4.09
N ARG A 38 3.39 15.19 -5.27
CA ARG A 38 2.82 16.16 -6.21
C ARG A 38 1.57 16.82 -5.65
N CYS A 39 0.72 16.07 -4.97
CA CYS A 39 -0.45 16.63 -4.31
C CYS A 39 -0.02 17.65 -3.26
N SER A 40 1.03 17.39 -2.49
CA SER A 40 1.52 18.37 -1.52
C SER A 40 2.08 19.65 -2.09
N GLN A 41 2.59 19.59 -3.32
CA GLN A 41 3.11 20.74 -4.06
C GLN A 41 2.00 21.50 -4.81
N THR A 42 0.80 20.92 -4.90
CA THR A 42 -0.32 21.48 -5.63
C THR A 42 -1.24 22.23 -4.68
N ALA A 43 -1.30 23.56 -4.83
CA ALA A 43 -2.17 24.40 -4.03
C ALA A 43 -3.64 23.95 -4.18
N GLY A 44 -4.30 23.68 -3.04
CA GLY A 44 -5.68 23.21 -3.01
C GLY A 44 -5.84 21.69 -3.10
N CYS A 45 -4.78 20.91 -3.27
CA CYS A 45 -4.86 19.45 -3.27
C CYS A 45 -4.99 18.91 -1.85
N LYS A 46 -6.11 18.26 -1.54
CA LYS A 46 -6.40 17.65 -0.23
C LYS A 46 -6.44 16.13 -0.30
N ALA A 47 -6.57 15.56 -1.48
CA ALA A 47 -6.57 14.13 -1.69
C ALA A 47 -5.98 13.79 -3.06
N TYR A 48 -5.61 12.54 -3.27
CA TYR A 48 -5.25 12.02 -4.59
C TYR A 48 -5.82 10.62 -4.76
N THR A 49 -5.96 10.19 -6.01
CA THR A 49 -6.26 8.81 -6.36
C THR A 49 -5.23 8.33 -7.36
N PHE A 50 -4.47 7.32 -6.98
CA PHE A 50 -3.53 6.61 -7.83
C PHE A 50 -4.20 5.37 -8.43
N VAL A 51 -4.36 5.30 -9.74
CA VAL A 51 -4.92 4.15 -10.45
C VAL A 51 -3.79 3.42 -11.17
N ASN A 52 -3.45 2.22 -10.68
CA ASN A 52 -2.42 1.41 -11.31
C ASN A 52 -2.95 0.67 -12.55
N SER A 53 -4.23 0.28 -12.53
CA SER A 53 -4.88 -0.53 -13.57
C SER A 53 -5.43 0.30 -14.75
N ASN A 54 -4.74 1.38 -15.16
CA ASN A 54 -5.16 2.20 -16.30
C ASN A 54 -4.48 1.69 -17.59
N PRO A 55 -5.20 1.57 -18.74
CA PRO A 55 -4.60 1.03 -19.96
C PRO A 55 -3.44 1.91 -20.45
N GLY A 56 -2.22 1.36 -20.39
CA GLY A 56 -0.99 1.99 -20.87
C GLY A 56 -0.01 2.37 -19.76
N GLN A 57 -0.42 3.20 -18.79
CA GLN A 57 0.45 3.69 -17.71
C GLN A 57 -0.35 4.01 -16.44
N PRO A 58 0.26 3.87 -15.25
CA PRO A 58 -0.40 4.21 -13.99
C PRO A 58 -0.72 5.72 -13.95
N ALA A 59 -1.89 6.09 -13.44
CA ALA A 59 -2.38 7.46 -13.41
C ALA A 59 -2.55 7.96 -11.98
N CYS A 60 -2.09 9.17 -11.71
CA CYS A 60 -2.25 9.87 -10.44
C CYS A 60 -3.18 11.06 -10.64
N TYR A 61 -4.37 10.97 -10.07
CA TYR A 61 -5.38 12.03 -10.09
C TYR A 61 -5.27 12.84 -8.80
N LEU A 62 -4.79 14.08 -8.89
CA LEU A 62 -4.73 15.02 -7.78
C LEU A 62 -6.10 15.66 -7.60
N LYS A 63 -6.60 15.70 -6.38
CA LYS A 63 -7.97 16.12 -6.07
C LYS A 63 -8.02 17.17 -4.97
N SER A 64 -8.96 18.10 -5.08
CA SER A 64 -9.16 19.17 -4.09
C SER A 64 -9.92 18.72 -2.84
N GLY A 65 -10.41 17.47 -2.83
CA GLY A 65 -11.10 16.85 -1.70
C GLY A 65 -11.27 15.35 -1.89
N THR A 66 -11.77 14.65 -0.86
CA THR A 66 -12.04 13.20 -0.90
C THR A 66 -13.23 12.80 -1.76
N GLY A 67 -14.01 13.76 -2.26
CA GLY A 67 -15.18 13.51 -3.11
C GLY A 67 -16.09 12.41 -2.54
N THR A 68 -16.62 11.57 -3.43
CA THR A 68 -17.36 10.36 -3.07
C THR A 68 -16.42 9.16 -3.07
N ARG A 69 -16.34 8.43 -1.96
CA ARG A 69 -15.53 7.21 -1.88
C ARG A 69 -16.23 6.07 -2.60
N THR A 70 -15.70 5.69 -3.75
CA THR A 70 -16.22 4.60 -4.56
C THR A 70 -15.23 3.45 -4.49
N PRO A 71 -15.64 2.21 -4.16
CA PRO A 71 -14.75 1.07 -4.20
C PRO A 71 -14.31 0.85 -5.66
N SER A 72 -13.02 1.02 -5.92
CA SER A 72 -12.43 0.91 -7.25
C SER A 72 -11.18 0.05 -7.20
N VAL A 73 -11.30 -1.12 -7.80
CA VAL A 73 -10.32 -2.19 -7.75
C VAL A 73 -9.07 -1.79 -8.53
N GLY A 74 -7.92 -1.68 -7.85
CA GLY A 74 -6.66 -1.21 -8.46
C GLY A 74 -6.40 0.31 -8.34
N ALA A 75 -7.31 1.04 -7.67
CA ALA A 75 -7.08 2.42 -7.26
C ALA A 75 -6.58 2.49 -5.80
N VAL A 76 -5.72 3.45 -5.50
CA VAL A 76 -5.20 3.76 -4.16
C VAL A 76 -5.39 5.24 -3.95
N SER A 77 -6.38 5.61 -3.13
CA SER A 77 -6.60 7.01 -2.79
C SER A 77 -5.85 7.41 -1.54
N GLY A 78 -5.28 8.60 -1.46
CA GLY A 78 -4.68 9.11 -0.23
C GLY A 78 -5.25 10.48 0.13
N ILE A 79 -5.30 10.77 1.42
CA ILE A 79 -5.65 12.12 1.91
C ILE A 79 -4.40 12.81 2.44
N LEU A 80 -4.27 14.09 2.07
CA LEU A 80 -3.27 14.98 2.63
C LEU A 80 -3.94 15.73 3.76
N THR A 81 -3.80 15.23 4.97
CA THR A 81 -4.03 16.07 6.15
C THR A 81 -2.86 17.04 6.21
N GLY A 82 -3.02 18.22 5.62
CA GLY A 82 -2.13 19.34 5.90
C GLY A 82 -2.06 19.52 7.41
N SER A 83 -0.84 19.62 7.94
CA SER A 83 -0.56 19.78 9.36
C SER A 83 -1.55 20.75 10.02
N SER A 84 -2.54 20.21 10.74
CA SER A 84 -3.23 21.00 11.74
C SER A 84 -2.30 21.08 12.94
N THR A 85 -1.82 22.29 13.21
CA THR A 85 -1.25 22.77 14.47
C THR A 85 -1.45 21.82 15.67
N THR A 86 -0.33 21.43 16.26
CA THR A 86 -0.15 20.98 17.66
C THR A 86 -1.41 21.08 18.53
N PRO A 87 -2.00 19.97 19.01
CA PRO A 87 -2.84 20.02 20.19
C PRO A 87 -1.93 20.12 21.42
N THR A 88 -2.16 21.16 22.21
CA THR A 88 -1.69 21.36 23.59
C THR A 88 -1.72 20.05 24.40
N PRO A 89 -0.70 19.77 25.24
CA PRO A 89 -0.60 18.51 25.97
C PRO A 89 -1.74 18.35 26.99
N ALA A 90 -2.54 17.31 26.84
CA ALA A 90 -3.41 16.78 27.89
C ALA A 90 -2.72 15.57 28.55
N PRO A 91 -2.94 15.33 29.85
CA PRO A 91 -2.03 14.53 30.66
C PRO A 91 -2.05 13.04 30.29
N THR A 92 -0.83 12.52 30.25
CA THR A 92 -0.40 11.13 30.12
C THR A 92 -1.26 10.13 30.89
N PRO A 93 -1.68 9.01 30.26
CA PRO A 93 -1.65 7.72 30.89
C PRO A 93 -0.34 6.99 30.55
N THR A 94 0.21 6.40 31.59
CA THR A 94 1.49 5.71 31.78
C THR A 94 1.92 4.79 30.62
N PRO A 95 3.23 4.73 30.30
CA PRO A 95 3.77 3.93 29.20
C PRO A 95 3.58 2.43 29.43
N THR A 96 2.96 1.76 28.47
CA THR A 96 3.08 0.30 28.34
C THR A 96 4.24 0.01 27.39
N PRO A 97 5.29 -0.73 27.81
CA PRO A 97 6.44 -1.03 26.98
C PRO A 97 6.13 -2.23 26.09
N SER A 98 6.29 -2.11 24.77
CA SER A 98 6.49 -3.25 23.86
C SER A 98 7.02 -2.84 22.48
N SER A 99 8.36 -2.88 22.39
CA SER A 99 9.14 -3.52 21.31
C SER A 99 9.22 -2.85 19.91
N PRO A 100 10.31 -3.19 19.17
CA PRO A 100 11.33 -2.26 18.72
C PRO A 100 10.78 -1.19 17.78
N THR A 101 11.17 0.06 18.01
CA THR A 101 10.77 1.22 17.22
C THR A 101 11.26 1.08 15.78
N CYS A 102 10.40 0.57 14.91
CA CYS A 102 10.57 0.70 13.48
C CYS A 102 10.37 2.17 13.14
N THR A 103 11.47 2.86 12.83
CA THR A 103 11.51 4.30 12.57
C THR A 103 10.74 4.68 11.29
N THR A 104 10.38 3.69 10.49
CA THR A 104 9.60 3.85 9.26
C THR A 104 8.21 4.37 9.56
N ALA A 105 7.85 5.52 8.98
CA ALA A 105 6.51 6.06 9.08
C ALA A 105 5.48 5.16 8.36
N PRO A 106 4.19 5.17 8.79
CA PRO A 106 3.08 4.62 8.01
C PRO A 106 3.10 5.21 6.59
N TYR A 107 2.95 4.38 5.55
CA TYR A 107 3.04 4.79 4.14
C TYR A 107 4.41 5.34 3.73
N GLY A 108 5.42 5.22 4.59
CA GLY A 108 6.80 5.54 4.29
C GLY A 108 7.49 4.43 3.51
N THR A 109 8.65 4.75 2.94
CA THR A 109 9.52 3.79 2.26
C THR A 109 10.11 2.81 3.26
N CYS A 110 9.82 1.53 3.09
CA CYS A 110 10.26 0.46 3.97
C CYS A 110 11.40 -0.37 3.39
N GLY A 111 12.00 0.00 2.26
CA GLY A 111 13.16 -0.72 1.71
C GLY A 111 13.11 -0.87 0.20
N SER A 112 13.84 -1.87 -0.29
CA SER A 112 14.01 -2.20 -1.71
C SER A 112 14.32 -3.68 -1.89
N SER A 113 14.62 -4.14 -3.10
CA SER A 113 15.07 -5.50 -3.42
C SER A 113 16.29 -5.98 -2.61
N ASN A 114 17.05 -5.05 -2.02
CA ASN A 114 18.17 -5.36 -1.12
C ASN A 114 17.73 -5.76 0.30
N GLY A 115 16.45 -5.60 0.63
CA GLY A 115 15.87 -5.98 1.92
C GLY A 115 14.80 -5.01 2.40
N ALA A 116 13.73 -5.58 2.95
CA ALA A 116 12.68 -4.86 3.66
C ALA A 116 13.13 -4.50 5.09
N THR A 117 13.00 -3.22 5.43
CA THR A 117 13.07 -2.66 6.77
C THR A 117 11.75 -2.88 7.48
N CYS A 118 11.77 -2.90 8.80
CA CYS A 118 10.56 -3.07 9.59
C CYS A 118 9.53 -1.94 9.37
N CYS A 119 8.25 -2.34 9.32
CA CYS A 119 7.09 -1.46 9.33
C CYS A 119 6.43 -1.42 10.72
N PRO A 120 5.72 -0.32 11.06
CA PRO A 120 5.01 -0.21 12.33
C PRO A 120 3.93 -1.30 12.49
N SER A 121 3.51 -1.56 13.73
CA SER A 121 2.53 -2.61 14.04
C SER A 121 1.22 -2.43 13.25
N GLY A 122 0.81 -3.49 12.55
CA GLY A 122 -0.35 -3.46 11.65
C GLY A 122 -0.05 -2.94 10.24
N TYR A 123 1.22 -2.76 9.87
CA TYR A 123 1.66 -2.45 8.52
C TYR A 123 2.65 -3.52 8.04
N TYR A 124 2.61 -3.82 6.76
CA TYR A 124 3.59 -4.70 6.11
C TYR A 124 4.30 -3.93 5.01
N CYS A 125 5.48 -4.40 4.64
CA CYS A 125 6.29 -3.75 3.62
C CYS A 125 5.85 -4.26 2.24
N GLN A 126 5.14 -3.45 1.45
CA GLN A 126 4.72 -3.84 0.11
C GLN A 126 5.78 -3.44 -0.92
N PRO A 127 6.35 -4.39 -1.68
CA PRO A 127 7.20 -4.11 -2.82
C PRO A 127 6.36 -3.63 -4.00
N TRP A 128 6.57 -2.39 -4.43
CA TRP A 128 5.95 -1.83 -5.64
C TRP A 128 6.83 -2.02 -6.88
N ASN A 129 8.15 -2.07 -6.67
CA ASN A 129 9.16 -2.39 -7.68
C ASN A 129 10.47 -2.76 -6.96
N ASP A 130 11.52 -3.07 -7.72
CA ASP A 130 12.83 -3.50 -7.18
C ASP A 130 13.54 -2.46 -6.32
N THR A 131 13.18 -1.18 -6.39
CA THR A 131 13.86 -0.10 -5.66
C THR A 131 12.96 0.57 -4.62
N PHE A 132 11.66 0.29 -4.62
CA PHE A 132 10.68 1.01 -3.81
C PHE A 132 9.70 0.07 -3.14
N TYR A 133 9.88 -0.10 -1.84
CA TYR A 133 8.94 -0.79 -0.98
C TYR A 133 8.30 0.22 -0.03
N GLN A 134 7.01 0.06 0.30
CA GLN A 134 6.27 0.98 1.15
C GLN A 134 5.51 0.28 2.27
N CYS A 135 5.52 0.84 3.48
CA CYS A 135 4.68 0.33 4.58
C CYS A 135 3.22 0.62 4.30
N ILE A 136 2.39 -0.39 4.06
CA ILE A 136 0.95 -0.19 3.90
C ILE A 136 0.16 -1.09 4.83
N GLN A 137 -1.10 -0.73 5.07
CA GLN A 137 -1.98 -1.54 5.89
C GLN A 137 -2.40 -2.81 5.13
N PRO A 138 -2.35 -3.99 5.77
CA PRO A 138 -2.88 -5.20 5.19
C PRO A 138 -4.41 -5.10 5.04
N PRO A 139 -4.99 -5.78 4.04
CA PRO A 139 -6.43 -5.92 3.92
C PRO A 139 -7.01 -6.51 5.21
N ALA A 140 -8.21 -6.06 5.59
CA ALA A 140 -8.88 -6.55 6.80
C ALA A 140 -9.02 -8.08 6.84
N LYS A 141 -9.17 -8.72 5.68
CA LYS A 141 -9.30 -10.18 5.55
C LYS A 141 -7.98 -10.94 5.62
N CYS A 142 -6.85 -10.28 5.36
CA CYS A 142 -5.53 -10.89 5.32
C CYS A 142 -4.52 -10.06 6.11
N SER A 143 -4.66 -10.10 7.44
CA SER A 143 -3.84 -9.28 8.34
C SER A 143 -2.38 -9.74 8.42
N LYS A 144 -2.11 -11.00 8.09
CA LYS A 144 -0.76 -11.56 8.06
C LYS A 144 -0.22 -11.52 6.64
N GLN A 145 0.61 -10.53 6.35
CA GLN A 145 1.37 -10.43 5.11
C GLN A 145 2.87 -10.49 5.36
N LEU A 146 3.53 -11.33 4.59
CA LEU A 146 4.95 -11.63 4.63
C LEU A 146 5.60 -11.07 3.38
N THR A 147 6.41 -10.04 3.55
CA THR A 147 7.22 -9.42 2.49
C THR A 147 8.41 -10.30 2.12
N ASP A 148 8.75 -10.31 0.84
CA ASP A 148 9.80 -11.11 0.21
C ASP A 148 9.68 -12.61 0.50
N LYS A 149 8.44 -13.08 0.66
CA LYS A 149 8.13 -14.49 0.92
C LYS A 149 7.14 -15.00 -0.12
N ASP A 150 7.41 -16.19 -0.62
CA ASP A 150 6.53 -16.98 -1.48
C ASP A 150 6.20 -18.31 -0.79
N TYR A 151 4.91 -18.59 -0.60
CA TYR A 151 4.49 -19.91 -0.19
C TYR A 151 4.68 -20.90 -1.35
N TYR A 152 5.51 -21.93 -1.18
CA TYR A 152 5.69 -22.91 -2.24
C TYR A 152 4.56 -23.96 -2.24
N GLY A 153 3.91 -24.13 -3.39
CA GLY A 153 2.89 -25.15 -3.63
C GLY A 153 1.47 -24.79 -3.14
N ASN A 154 0.57 -25.77 -3.29
CA ASN A 154 -0.88 -25.64 -2.99
C ASN A 154 -1.63 -24.61 -3.84
N ASP A 155 -1.10 -24.24 -5.00
CA ASP A 155 -1.72 -23.28 -5.92
C ASP A 155 -3.03 -23.84 -6.49
N ILE A 156 -4.14 -23.18 -6.18
CA ILE A 156 -5.48 -23.55 -6.65
C ILE A 156 -5.93 -22.66 -7.81
N LYS A 157 -5.45 -21.42 -7.88
CA LYS A 157 -5.84 -20.47 -8.92
C LYS A 157 -4.77 -19.39 -9.09
N THR A 158 -4.50 -19.01 -10.32
CA THR A 158 -3.62 -17.89 -10.64
C THR A 158 -4.45 -16.76 -11.22
N VAL A 159 -4.26 -15.54 -10.72
CA VAL A 159 -4.92 -14.33 -11.22
C VAL A 159 -3.90 -13.24 -11.43
N TYR A 160 -4.14 -12.37 -12.40
CA TYR A 160 -3.26 -11.24 -12.70
C TYR A 160 -3.88 -10.00 -12.10
N VAL A 161 -3.28 -9.53 -11.01
CA VAL A 161 -3.74 -8.37 -10.24
C VAL A 161 -2.54 -7.48 -9.97
N SER A 162 -2.79 -6.21 -9.74
CA SER A 162 -1.75 -5.19 -9.60
C SER A 162 -1.42 -4.83 -8.14
N LEU A 163 -2.11 -5.45 -7.17
CA LEU A 163 -1.89 -5.26 -5.74
C LEU A 163 -2.14 -6.57 -4.97
N PRO A 164 -1.40 -6.84 -3.88
CA PRO A 164 -1.66 -7.97 -3.00
C PRO A 164 -3.02 -7.86 -2.28
N SER A 165 -3.58 -6.66 -2.14
CA SER A 165 -4.92 -6.47 -1.58
C SER A 165 -6.00 -7.13 -2.45
N LEU A 166 -5.90 -7.00 -3.79
CA LEU A 166 -6.77 -7.71 -4.72
C LEU A 166 -6.58 -9.22 -4.62
N CYS A 167 -5.34 -9.65 -4.39
CA CYS A 167 -5.00 -11.06 -4.22
C CYS A 167 -5.71 -11.64 -2.98
N CYS A 168 -5.71 -10.89 -1.88
CA CYS A 168 -6.48 -11.21 -0.68
C CYS A 168 -7.99 -11.26 -0.94
N ASP A 169 -8.57 -10.25 -1.61
CA ASP A 169 -10.02 -10.23 -1.89
C ASP A 169 -10.46 -11.37 -2.80
N THR A 170 -9.64 -11.69 -3.80
CA THR A 170 -9.87 -12.84 -4.68
C THR A 170 -9.75 -14.14 -3.91
N CYS A 171 -8.77 -14.26 -3.00
CA CYS A 171 -8.63 -15.41 -2.12
C CYS A 171 -9.85 -15.57 -1.21
N ALA A 172 -10.28 -14.49 -0.56
CA ALA A 172 -11.48 -14.49 0.28
C ALA A 172 -12.76 -14.89 -0.47
N SER A 173 -12.82 -14.62 -1.79
CA SER A 173 -13.96 -14.97 -2.64
C SER A 173 -13.82 -16.36 -3.28
N THR A 174 -12.66 -16.99 -3.18
CA THR A 174 -12.38 -18.29 -3.79
C THR A 174 -12.55 -19.40 -2.77
N ALA A 175 -13.52 -20.28 -3.01
CA ALA A 175 -13.77 -21.43 -2.16
C ALA A 175 -12.50 -22.30 -2.04
N GLY A 176 -12.10 -22.55 -0.79
CA GLY A 176 -10.91 -23.34 -0.47
C GLY A 176 -9.59 -22.55 -0.47
N CYS A 177 -9.58 -21.24 -0.74
CA CYS A 177 -8.37 -20.42 -0.58
C CYS A 177 -8.11 -20.08 0.89
N LYS A 178 -6.90 -20.36 1.37
CA LYS A 178 -6.45 -20.00 2.74
C LYS A 178 -5.19 -19.15 2.76
N ALA A 179 -4.46 -19.12 1.65
CA ALA A 179 -3.25 -18.32 1.50
C ALA A 179 -3.12 -17.82 0.07
N TYR A 180 -2.29 -16.82 -0.14
CA TYR A 180 -1.93 -16.37 -1.47
C TYR A 180 -0.47 -15.91 -1.51
N THR A 181 0.15 -15.98 -2.68
CA THR A 181 1.40 -15.27 -2.98
C THR A 181 1.15 -14.28 -4.11
N TYR A 182 1.36 -13.01 -3.84
CA TYR A 182 1.45 -11.97 -4.84
C TYR A 182 2.91 -11.76 -5.26
N ILE A 183 3.22 -11.86 -6.55
CA ILE A 183 4.57 -11.63 -7.09
C ILE A 183 4.51 -10.38 -7.96
N ASN A 184 5.14 -9.31 -7.46
CA ASN A 184 5.14 -8.02 -8.14
C ASN A 184 6.20 -7.97 -9.26
N ASN A 185 7.39 -8.52 -9.01
CA ASN A 185 8.50 -8.53 -9.98
C ASN A 185 8.43 -9.72 -10.95
N ASN A 186 7.26 -9.99 -11.50
CA ASN A 186 7.09 -11.03 -12.51
C ASN A 186 7.24 -10.43 -13.93
N PRO A 187 8.07 -10.99 -14.83
CA PRO A 187 8.25 -10.44 -16.17
C PRO A 187 6.91 -10.40 -16.93
N GLY A 188 6.51 -9.20 -17.34
CA GLY A 188 5.27 -8.92 -18.06
C GLY A 188 4.21 -8.22 -17.22
N GLN A 189 3.73 -8.86 -16.16
CA GLN A 189 2.70 -8.30 -15.27
C GLN A 189 2.72 -8.97 -13.89
N PRO A 190 2.33 -8.23 -12.83
CA PRO A 190 2.20 -8.78 -11.49
C PRO A 190 1.17 -9.91 -11.45
N VAL A 191 1.50 -10.96 -10.71
CA VAL A 191 0.72 -12.21 -10.66
C VAL A 191 0.41 -12.58 -9.22
N CYS A 192 -0.78 -13.10 -9.00
CA CYS A 192 -1.28 -13.54 -7.72
C CYS A 192 -1.64 -15.02 -7.80
N TYR A 193 -0.99 -15.82 -6.97
CA TYR A 193 -1.21 -17.24 -6.84
C TYR A 193 -2.01 -17.51 -5.57
N LEU A 194 -3.29 -17.84 -5.75
CA LEU A 194 -4.18 -18.28 -4.68
C LEU A 194 -3.86 -19.73 -4.32
N LYS A 195 -3.84 -20.01 -3.03
CA LYS A 195 -3.43 -21.30 -2.47
C LYS A 195 -4.43 -21.83 -1.49
N SER A 196 -4.59 -23.15 -1.47
CA SER A 196 -5.48 -23.82 -0.51
C SER A 196 -4.94 -23.89 0.91
N ALA A 197 -3.64 -23.69 1.10
CA ALA A 197 -2.98 -23.65 2.40
C ALA A 197 -1.72 -22.77 2.35
N ALA A 198 -1.33 -22.23 3.51
CA ALA A 198 -0.03 -21.59 3.68
C ALA A 198 1.05 -22.68 3.65
N GLY A 199 1.76 -22.79 2.52
CA GLY A 199 2.87 -23.72 2.35
C GLY A 199 4.14 -23.28 3.09
N THR A 200 5.27 -23.85 2.71
CA THR A 200 6.58 -23.39 3.20
C THR A 200 6.92 -22.05 2.57
N ALA A 201 7.19 -21.04 3.40
CA ALA A 201 7.57 -19.71 2.94
C ALA A 201 9.04 -19.67 2.49
N THR A 202 9.25 -19.66 1.19
CA THR A 202 10.56 -19.48 0.55
C THR A 202 10.84 -17.98 0.37
N THR A 203 12.10 -17.55 0.55
CA THR A 203 12.48 -16.16 0.31
C THR A 203 12.46 -15.86 -1.19
N LYS A 204 11.60 -14.93 -1.62
CA LYS A 204 11.51 -14.48 -3.00
C LYS A 204 11.30 -12.97 -3.01
N VAL A 205 12.34 -12.24 -3.44
CA VAL A 205 12.34 -10.78 -3.48
C VAL A 205 11.22 -10.28 -4.38
N GLY A 206 10.43 -9.32 -3.91
CA GLY A 206 9.28 -8.79 -4.63
C GLY A 206 8.03 -9.67 -4.57
N ALA A 207 8.05 -10.76 -3.82
CA ALA A 207 6.86 -11.55 -3.48
C ALA A 207 6.27 -11.12 -2.13
N VAL A 208 4.95 -11.13 -2.03
CA VAL A 208 4.20 -10.88 -0.80
C VAL A 208 3.25 -12.05 -0.59
N SER A 209 3.47 -12.81 0.46
CA SER A 209 2.58 -13.89 0.83
C SER A 209 1.62 -13.47 1.93
N GLY A 210 0.33 -13.69 1.74
CA GLY A 210 -0.68 -13.41 2.76
C GLY A 210 -1.46 -14.65 3.13
N THR A 211 -1.93 -14.71 4.38
CA THR A 211 -2.91 -15.73 4.81
C THR A 211 -4.25 -15.07 5.12
N LEU A 212 -5.32 -15.74 4.69
CA LEU A 212 -6.68 -15.35 5.00
C LEU A 212 -6.98 -15.74 6.46
N ASN A 213 -7.57 -14.83 7.22
CA ASN A 213 -8.01 -15.09 8.60
C ASN A 213 -9.33 -15.85 8.65
#